data_AF-A0A1V1X1A6-F1
#
_entry.id   AF-A0A1V1X1A6-F1
#
_cell.length_a   1.000
_cell.length_b   1.000
_cell.length_c   1.000
_cell.angle_alpha   90.00
_cell.angle_beta   90.00
_cell.angle_gamma   90.00
#
_symmetry.space_group_name_H-M   'P 1'
#
loop_
_entity.id
_entity.type
_entity.pdbx_description
1 polymer ?
#
loop_
_entity_poly.entity_id
_entity_poly.type
_entity_poly.pdbx_seq_one_letter_code
_entity_poly.pdbx_strand_id
1 'polypeptide(L)'
;MSDWIPFENATYLAEQAFLVAADKTAAVLEQTVIKVYTGSGGKRHLAGTGLMHNILLVELLEENDELDLILDFGGEFKYLLKTPKITAGKVFSPNIKSFLQFFPVAPWNQIPEPEFDVMLNQLKIL
;
A
#
# COMPACT_ATOMS: atom_id res chain seq x y z
N MET A 1 -13.62 -3.91 -15.47
CA MET A 1 -13.39 -3.00 -14.34
C MET A 1 -11.90 -2.68 -14.28
N SER A 2 -11.44 -1.86 -15.22
CA SER A 2 -10.06 -1.36 -15.33
C SER A 2 -10.02 0.16 -15.46
N ASP A 3 -11.18 0.81 -15.40
CA ASP A 3 -11.40 2.24 -15.70
C ASP A 3 -11.14 3.16 -14.49
N TRP A 4 -10.48 2.60 -13.48
CA TRP A 4 -10.27 3.11 -12.13
C TRP A 4 -8.78 3.23 -11.77
N ILE A 5 -7.88 2.87 -12.68
CA ILE A 5 -6.43 3.01 -12.50
C ILE A 5 -6.05 4.41 -13.00
N PRO A 6 -5.68 5.36 -12.11
CA PRO A 6 -5.49 6.76 -12.49
C PRO A 6 -4.16 7.05 -13.17
N PHE A 7 -3.25 6.08 -13.16
CA PHE A 7 -1.90 6.21 -13.72
C PHE A 7 -1.83 5.70 -15.14
N GLU A 8 -0.80 6.09 -15.89
CA GLU A 8 -0.44 5.53 -17.20
C GLU A 8 0.34 4.21 -17.04
N ASN A 9 0.59 3.51 -18.16
CA ASN A 9 1.40 2.30 -18.13
C ASN A 9 2.88 2.63 -17.84
N ALA A 10 3.26 2.50 -16.57
CA ALA A 10 4.64 2.69 -16.12
C ALA A 10 4.86 2.01 -14.76
N THR A 11 6.08 2.19 -14.23
CA THR A 11 6.40 1.90 -12.83
C THR A 11 6.57 3.21 -12.09
N TYR A 12 5.87 3.35 -10.97
CA TYR A 12 5.89 4.54 -10.12
C TYR A 12 6.45 4.15 -8.75
N LEU A 13 7.40 4.94 -8.25
CA LEU A 13 7.95 4.82 -6.92
C LEU A 13 7.12 5.68 -5.97
N ALA A 14 6.62 5.09 -4.89
CA ALA A 14 6.02 5.85 -3.81
C ALA A 14 7.15 6.45 -2.94
N GLU A 15 7.04 7.73 -2.63
CA GLU A 15 7.91 8.42 -1.68
C GLU A 15 7.68 7.88 -0.27
N GLN A 16 6.42 7.63 0.09
CA GLN A 16 6.02 7.06 1.37
C GLN A 16 4.88 6.06 1.17
N ALA A 17 4.87 5.02 2.00
CA ALA A 17 3.79 4.04 2.02
C ALA A 17 3.63 3.45 3.42
N PHE A 18 2.37 3.28 3.83
CA PHE A 18 2.02 2.79 5.16
C PHE A 18 0.88 1.78 5.08
N LEU A 19 1.08 0.60 5.67
CA LEU A 19 -0.02 -0.28 6.01
C LEU A 19 -0.65 0.23 7.30
N VAL A 20 -1.97 0.34 7.33
CA VAL A 20 -2.70 0.99 8.42
C VAL A 20 -3.87 0.10 8.86
N ALA A 21 -3.89 -0.22 10.15
CA ALA A 21 -4.98 -0.91 10.80
C ALA A 21 -6.14 0.04 11.18
N ALA A 22 -7.31 -0.51 11.50
CA ALA A 22 -8.49 0.28 11.84
C ALA A 22 -8.31 1.16 13.10
N ASP A 23 -7.46 0.72 14.03
CA ASP A 23 -7.09 1.43 15.27
C ASP A 23 -5.99 2.49 15.08
N LYS A 24 -5.58 2.74 13.83
CA LYS A 24 -4.52 3.65 13.37
C LYS A 24 -3.10 3.20 13.69
N THR A 25 -2.92 1.97 14.18
CA THR A 25 -1.60 1.35 14.21
C THR A 25 -1.12 1.15 12.78
N ALA A 26 0.15 1.45 12.51
CA ALA A 26 0.67 1.44 11.16
C ALA A 26 2.12 0.98 11.08
N ALA A 27 2.49 0.38 9.95
CA ALA A 27 3.85 -0.01 9.64
C ALA A 27 4.28 0.58 8.29
N VAL A 28 5.53 1.02 8.22
CA VAL A 28 6.12 1.53 6.98
C VAL A 28 6.31 0.38 5.99
N LEU A 29 5.88 0.61 4.75
CA LEU A 29 6.17 -0.26 3.62
C LEU A 29 7.26 0.40 2.76
N GLU A 30 8.48 -0.09 2.88
CA GLU A 30 9.64 0.51 2.23
C GLU A 30 9.77 0.12 0.76
N GLN A 31 10.52 0.92 -0.01
CA GLN A 31 10.80 0.65 -1.43
C GLN A 31 9.54 0.33 -2.23
N THR A 32 8.46 1.03 -1.90
CA THR A 32 7.14 0.75 -2.44
C THR A 32 7.05 1.22 -3.88
N VAL A 33 6.72 0.30 -4.78
CA VAL A 33 6.50 0.59 -6.19
C VAL A 33 5.15 0.07 -6.63
N ILE A 34 4.53 0.76 -7.58
CA ILE A 34 3.39 0.23 -8.32
C ILE A 34 3.75 0.08 -9.79
N LYS A 35 3.27 -1.00 -10.38
CA LYS A 35 3.41 -1.27 -11.80
C LYS A 35 2.04 -1.30 -12.44
N VAL A 36 1.87 -0.45 -13.43
CA VAL A 36 0.67 -0.38 -14.26
C VAL A 36 0.99 -0.90 -15.65
N TYR A 37 0.21 -1.87 -16.12
CA TYR A 37 0.48 -2.57 -17.37
C TYR A 37 -0.79 -3.04 -18.04
N THR A 38 -0.77 -3.14 -19.36
CA THR A 38 -1.84 -3.78 -20.14
C THR A 38 -1.54 -5.27 -20.27
N GLY A 39 -2.47 -6.11 -19.83
CA GLY A 39 -2.37 -7.57 -19.97
C GLY A 39 -2.70 -8.05 -21.38
N SER A 40 -2.51 -9.35 -21.64
CA SER A 40 -2.76 -9.98 -22.95
C SER A 40 -4.20 -9.80 -23.48
N GLY A 41 -5.18 -9.58 -22.61
CA GLY A 41 -6.57 -9.29 -22.97
C GLY A 41 -6.90 -7.81 -23.19
N GLY A 42 -5.89 -6.93 -23.31
CA GLY A 42 -6.10 -5.48 -23.48
C GLY A 42 -6.58 -4.75 -22.22
N LYS A 43 -6.76 -5.46 -21.10
CA LYS A 43 -7.20 -4.88 -19.83
C LYS A 43 -6.01 -4.30 -19.06
N ARG A 44 -6.23 -3.16 -18.42
CA ARG A 44 -5.23 -2.54 -17.54
C ARG A 44 -5.21 -3.24 -16.19
N HIS A 45 -4.01 -3.47 -15.68
CA HIS A 45 -3.73 -4.10 -14.41
C HIS A 45 -2.79 -3.20 -13.60
N LEU A 46 -2.94 -3.28 -12.27
CA LEU A 46 -2.03 -2.67 -11.33
C LEU A 46 -1.63 -3.72 -10.30
N ALA A 47 -0.33 -3.81 -10.05
CA ALA A 47 0.22 -4.56 -8.92
C ALA A 47 1.22 -3.67 -8.19
N GLY A 48 1.15 -3.66 -6.88
CA GLY A 48 2.10 -2.93 -6.05
C GLY A 48 2.94 -3.88 -5.22
N THR A 49 4.13 -3.41 -4.85
CA THR A 49 5.07 -4.19 -4.07
C THR A 49 5.87 -3.31 -3.14
N GLY A 50 6.29 -3.84 -2.00
CA GLY A 50 7.20 -3.16 -1.08
C GLY A 50 7.89 -4.14 -0.14
N LEU A 51 8.71 -3.60 0.75
CA LEU A 51 9.49 -4.34 1.72
C LEU A 51 9.06 -3.99 3.14
N MET A 52 8.91 -5.00 3.98
CA MET A 52 8.70 -4.79 5.40
C MET A 52 9.23 -5.98 6.22
N HIS A 53 9.42 -5.78 7.51
CA HIS A 53 9.62 -6.90 8.43
C HIS A 53 8.29 -7.60 8.67
N ASN A 54 8.25 -8.90 8.42
CA ASN A 54 7.02 -9.68 8.58
C ASN A 54 6.44 -9.65 9.99
N ILE A 55 7.26 -9.40 11.01
CA ILE A 55 6.77 -9.25 12.39
C ILE A 55 5.79 -8.07 12.51
N LEU A 56 6.06 -6.94 11.85
CA LEU A 56 5.19 -5.78 11.85
C LEU A 56 3.85 -6.08 11.17
N LEU A 57 3.85 -6.92 10.13
CA LEU A 57 2.61 -7.35 9.49
C LEU A 57 1.77 -8.23 10.43
N VAL A 58 2.42 -9.10 11.21
CA VAL A 58 1.74 -9.94 12.21
C VAL A 58 1.16 -9.08 13.32
N GLU A 59 1.94 -8.13 13.84
CA GLU A 59 1.48 -7.19 14.89
C GLU A 59 0.28 -6.37 14.43
N LEU A 60 0.30 -5.86 13.19
CA LEU A 60 -0.85 -5.16 12.61
C LEU A 60 -2.10 -6.05 12.54
N LEU A 61 -1.93 -7.34 12.24
CA LEU A 61 -3.01 -8.29 12.03
C LEU A 61 -3.46 -9.02 13.31
N GLU A 62 -2.84 -8.76 14.45
CA GLU A 62 -3.15 -9.46 15.71
C GLU A 62 -4.54 -9.08 16.24
N GLU A 63 -4.87 -7.79 16.14
CA GLU A 63 -6.15 -7.20 16.58
C GLU A 63 -7.03 -6.71 15.41
N ASN A 64 -6.58 -6.89 14.16
CA ASN A 64 -7.25 -6.39 12.96
C ASN A 64 -7.22 -7.41 11.83
N ASP A 65 -8.38 -7.68 11.21
CA ASP A 65 -8.46 -8.62 10.09
C ASP A 65 -8.13 -7.98 8.73
N GLU A 66 -8.26 -6.66 8.66
CA GLU A 66 -8.12 -5.90 7.42
C GLU A 66 -7.17 -4.71 7.62
N LEU A 67 -6.34 -4.46 6.60
CA LEU A 67 -5.41 -3.34 6.57
C LEU A 67 -5.71 -2.48 5.37
N ASP A 68 -5.66 -1.17 5.57
CA ASP A 68 -5.63 -0.19 4.50
C ASP A 68 -4.18 0.10 4.10
N LEU A 69 -4.00 0.68 2.91
CA LEU A 69 -2.70 1.13 2.42
C LEU A 69 -2.76 2.59 2.03
N ILE A 70 -1.94 3.42 2.67
CA ILE A 70 -1.73 4.81 2.34
C ILE A 70 -0.49 4.91 1.44
N LEU A 71 -0.60 5.64 0.33
CA LEU A 71 0.48 5.84 -0.64
C LEU A 71 0.68 7.32 -0.93
N ASP A 72 1.93 7.71 -1.05
CA ASP A 72 2.38 9.04 -1.42
C ASP A 72 3.32 8.95 -2.63
N PHE A 73 2.95 9.57 -3.76
CA PHE A 73 3.79 9.68 -4.96
C PHE A 73 4.34 11.09 -5.17
N GLY A 74 4.26 11.96 -4.16
CA GLY A 74 4.67 13.36 -4.21
C GLY A 74 3.55 14.31 -4.66
N GLY A 75 3.63 15.57 -4.24
CA GLY A 75 2.65 16.61 -4.58
C GLY A 75 1.21 16.21 -4.25
N GLU A 76 0.30 16.37 -5.20
CA GLU A 76 -1.13 16.06 -5.05
C GLU A 76 -1.47 14.56 -5.14
N PHE A 77 -0.49 13.70 -5.41
CA PHE A 77 -0.70 12.28 -5.68
C PHE A 77 -0.65 11.44 -4.39
N LYS A 78 -1.63 11.66 -3.51
CA LYS A 78 -1.82 10.88 -2.28
C LYS A 78 -3.04 9.97 -2.43
N TYR A 79 -2.92 8.71 -2.01
CA TYR A 79 -3.98 7.71 -2.20
C TYR A 79 -4.20 6.84 -0.97
N LEU A 80 -5.46 6.50 -0.74
CA LEU A 80 -5.91 5.47 0.19
C LEU A 80 -6.47 4.30 -0.61
N LEU A 81 -5.88 3.14 -0.41
CA LEU A 81 -6.40 1.87 -0.88
C LEU A 81 -7.07 1.19 0.31
N LYS A 82 -8.38 1.04 0.23
CA LYS A 82 -9.14 0.29 1.22
C LYS A 82 -8.94 -1.20 1.01
N THR A 83 -8.55 -1.87 2.09
CA THR A 83 -8.49 -3.34 2.19
C THR A 83 -7.85 -4.05 0.98
N PRO A 84 -6.68 -3.59 0.47
CA PRO A 84 -6.03 -4.24 -0.66
C PRO A 84 -5.76 -5.72 -0.36
N LYS A 85 -5.82 -6.54 -1.41
CA LYS A 85 -5.37 -7.92 -1.28
C LYS A 85 -3.85 -7.94 -1.10
N ILE A 86 -3.40 -8.40 0.05
CA ILE A 86 -1.97 -8.47 0.41
C ILE A 86 -1.47 -9.92 0.30
N THR A 87 -0.22 -10.08 -0.13
CA THR A 87 0.50 -11.35 -0.13
C THR A 87 1.94 -11.10 0.27
N ALA A 88 2.39 -11.68 1.38
CA ALA A 88 3.75 -11.53 1.88
C ALA A 88 4.53 -12.84 1.80
N GLY A 89 5.86 -12.73 1.68
CA GLY A 89 6.76 -13.87 1.84
C GLY A 89 6.62 -14.52 3.23
N LYS A 90 7.03 -15.79 3.37
CA LYS A 90 6.91 -16.53 4.64
C LYS A 90 8.17 -16.47 5.53
N VAL A 91 9.09 -15.56 5.26
CA VAL A 91 10.38 -15.50 5.98
C VAL A 91 10.26 -14.57 7.18
N PHE A 92 10.37 -15.12 8.39
CA PHE A 92 10.22 -14.41 9.67
C PHE A 92 11.56 -14.27 10.41
N SER A 93 12.62 -13.89 9.69
CA SER A 93 13.88 -13.55 10.35
C SER A 93 13.87 -12.08 10.76
N PRO A 94 14.24 -11.72 12.00
CA PRO A 94 14.23 -10.34 12.47
C PRO A 94 15.03 -9.38 11.58
N ASN A 95 16.09 -9.88 10.96
CA ASN A 95 17.01 -9.09 10.14
C ASN A 95 16.70 -9.16 8.63
N ILE A 96 15.57 -9.75 8.23
CA ILE A 96 15.19 -9.89 6.83
C ILE A 96 13.87 -9.16 6.61
N LYS A 97 13.90 -8.21 5.68
CA LYS A 97 12.70 -7.63 5.10
C LYS A 97 12.18 -8.59 4.04
N SER A 98 10.90 -8.93 4.14
CA SER A 98 10.20 -9.75 3.17
C SER A 98 9.51 -8.88 2.16
N PHE A 99 9.39 -9.43 0.95
CA PHE A 99 8.60 -8.82 -0.10
C PHE A 99 7.12 -8.97 0.21
N LEU A 100 6.41 -7.86 0.11
CA LEU A 100 4.96 -7.78 0.18
C LEU A 100 4.43 -7.32 -1.17
N GLN A 101 3.47 -8.04 -1.71
CA GLN A 101 2.72 -7.68 -2.90
C GLN A 101 1.31 -7.29 -2.51
N PHE A 102 0.77 -6.26 -3.15
CA PHE A 102 -0.60 -5.82 -2.95
C PHE A 102 -1.32 -5.58 -4.28
N PHE A 103 -2.64 -5.79 -4.26
CA PHE A 103 -3.52 -5.55 -5.40
C PHE A 103 -4.75 -4.76 -4.94
N PRO A 104 -5.14 -3.69 -5.66
CA PRO A 104 -6.36 -2.97 -5.34
C PRO A 104 -7.58 -3.84 -5.62
N VAL A 105 -8.53 -3.83 -4.69
CA VAL A 105 -9.84 -4.49 -4.81
C VAL A 105 -11.00 -3.50 -4.96
N ALA A 106 -10.74 -2.23 -4.63
CA ALA A 106 -11.63 -1.07 -4.72
C ALA A 106 -10.94 0.10 -5.47
N PRO A 107 -11.71 1.05 -6.05
CA PRO A 107 -11.12 2.22 -6.70
C PRO A 107 -10.17 2.95 -5.77
N TRP A 108 -9.13 3.52 -6.34
CA TRP A 108 -8.16 4.30 -5.59
C TRP A 108 -8.82 5.59 -5.11
N ASN A 109 -8.81 5.82 -3.80
CA ASN A 109 -9.34 7.05 -3.24
C ASN A 109 -8.21 8.07 -3.15
N GLN A 110 -8.21 9.09 -4.00
CA GLN A 110 -7.27 10.19 -3.88
C GLN A 110 -7.58 11.01 -2.63
N ILE A 111 -6.56 11.33 -1.85
CA ILE A 111 -6.68 12.09 -0.61
C ILE A 111 -6.11 13.49 -0.86
N PRO A 112 -6.81 14.58 -0.49
CA PRO A 112 -6.21 15.91 -0.47
C PRO A 112 -5.01 15.97 0.49
N GLU A 113 -3.98 16.73 0.13
CA GLU A 113 -2.76 16.86 0.93
C GLU A 113 -3.02 17.26 2.41
N PRO A 114 -3.90 18.21 2.74
CA PRO A 114 -4.19 18.53 4.14
C PRO A 114 -4.83 17.37 4.92
N GLU A 115 -5.65 16.56 4.26
CA GLU A 115 -6.26 15.38 4.88
C GLU A 115 -5.24 14.27 5.08
N PHE A 116 -4.34 14.09 4.12
CA PHE A 116 -3.22 13.16 4.21
C PHE A 116 -2.32 13.48 5.41
N ASP A 117 -1.95 14.75 5.60
CA ASP A 117 -1.14 15.18 6.74
C ASP A 117 -1.85 14.93 8.07
N VAL A 118 -3.15 15.20 8.14
CA VAL A 118 -3.94 14.91 9.33
C VAL A 118 -3.98 13.41 9.61
N MET A 119 -4.11 12.56 8.58
CA MET A 119 -4.07 11.11 8.73
C MET A 119 -2.71 10.63 9.24
N LEU A 120 -1.61 11.11 8.65
CA LEU A 120 -0.25 10.73 9.06
C LEU A 120 0.04 11.10 10.53
N ASN A 121 -0.40 12.29 10.96
CA ASN A 121 -0.22 12.74 12.34
C ASN A 121 -1.01 11.91 13.38
N GLN A 122 -1.98 11.10 12.94
CA GLN A 122 -2.78 10.24 13.81
C GLN A 122 -2.28 8.79 13.83
N LEU A 123 -1.31 8.43 13.00
CA LEU A 123 -0.77 7.08 12.94
C LEU A 123 0.08 6.78 14.17
N LYS A 124 -0.05 5.55 14.67
CA LYS A 124 0.83 4.98 15.69
C LYS A 124 1.81 4.06 14.98
N ILE A 125 2.99 4.59 14.65
CA ILE A 125 4.01 3.83 13.91
C ILE A 125 4.66 2.79 14.83
N LEU A 126 4.71 1.55 14.36
CA LEU A 126 5.43 0.42 14.97
C LEU A 126 6.94 0.46 14.67
#